data_AF-A0A8V0YUT5-F1
#
_entry.id   AF-A0A8V0YUT5-F1
#
_cell.length_a   1.000
_cell.length_b   1.000
_cell.length_c   1.000
_cell.angle_alpha   90.00
_cell.angle_beta   90.00
_cell.angle_gamma   90.00
#
_symmetry.space_group_name_H-M   'P 1'
#
loop_
_entity.id
_entity.type
_entity.pdbx_description
1 polymer ?
#
loop_
_entity_poly.entity_id
_entity_poly.type
_entity_poly.pdbx_seq_one_letter_code
_entity_poly.pdbx_strand_id
1 'polypeptide(L)'
;MAALVRLETRLSRLREEYFLKNRSVDEDRKIVYKAAVKIQSWFRGCRVRAYLRYLNKMAISIQKWWRGYQSRRYFRKMIKTAYFIMKMNFYNEMAVRIQKRWRGYYVRKYTHNYYALKKYLEAISLNNEIVRNELQEYAEMNEKKKKKKDLEKKEKEKKYKARKMHYLLSTEQIAGIYNSPFRKFPDPMELLLRQSKPLSHRQQQPKSPFTYDLYDWPTCKRPPAFPTGEPLPPIGRQKPQGPFRDAAEVLRQRYKPLEPTLRVAASISSPLEKAREEMKREEWRKCIHDNEFLPFSSYHKNEKYELSIHASEKIGKETYGIKHFREVQPNKWIAGK
;
A
#
# COMPACT_ATOMS: atom_id res chain seq x y z
N MET A 1 -105.81 -101.19 15.80
CA MET A 1 -105.63 -99.84 16.36
C MET A 1 -104.39 -99.74 17.27
N ALA A 2 -104.31 -100.44 18.41
CA ALA A 2 -103.24 -100.23 19.40
C ALA A 2 -101.78 -100.52 18.93
N ALA A 3 -101.57 -101.49 18.02
CA ALA A 3 -100.23 -101.81 17.52
C ALA A 3 -99.68 -100.76 16.54
N LEU A 4 -100.54 -100.17 15.71
CA LEU A 4 -100.15 -99.10 14.78
C LEU A 4 -99.77 -97.82 15.53
N VAL A 5 -100.54 -97.43 16.55
CA VAL A 5 -100.22 -96.28 17.42
C VAL A 5 -98.87 -96.45 18.13
N ARG A 6 -98.51 -97.68 18.54
CA ARG A 6 -97.18 -97.98 19.13
C ARG A 6 -96.04 -97.86 18.11
N LEU A 7 -96.28 -98.23 16.86
CA LEU A 7 -95.28 -98.10 15.79
C LEU A 7 -95.10 -96.64 15.37
N GLU A 8 -96.19 -95.87 15.25
CA GLU A 8 -96.14 -94.45 14.96
C GLU A 8 -95.42 -93.66 16.06
N THR A 9 -95.71 -93.92 17.34
CA THR A 9 -95.00 -93.29 18.45
C THR A 9 -93.52 -93.67 18.49
N ARG A 10 -93.17 -94.92 18.17
CA ARG A 10 -91.77 -95.35 18.05
C ARG A 10 -91.04 -94.71 16.86
N LEU A 11 -91.73 -94.56 15.73
CA LEU A 11 -91.17 -93.91 14.54
C LEU A 11 -90.97 -92.41 14.74
N SER A 12 -91.91 -91.73 15.40
CA SER A 12 -91.79 -90.34 15.82
C SER A 12 -90.61 -90.15 16.78
N ARG A 13 -90.46 -91.02 17.79
CA ARG A 13 -89.32 -90.99 18.71
C ARG A 13 -87.98 -91.22 18.00
N LEU A 14 -87.90 -92.18 17.09
CA LEU A 14 -86.67 -92.43 16.31
C LEU A 14 -86.33 -91.25 15.40
N ARG A 15 -87.35 -90.60 14.81
CA ARG A 15 -87.18 -89.38 14.01
C ARG A 15 -86.64 -88.24 14.87
N GLU A 16 -87.18 -88.03 16.07
CA GLU A 16 -86.69 -87.04 17.03
C GLU A 16 -85.24 -87.33 17.46
N GLU A 17 -84.92 -88.57 17.81
CA GLU A 17 -83.55 -89.00 18.16
C GLU A 17 -82.57 -88.77 17.00
N TYR A 18 -82.99 -89.06 15.76
CA TYR A 18 -82.20 -88.78 14.55
C TYR A 18 -81.94 -87.28 14.35
N PHE A 19 -82.96 -86.44 14.49
CA PHE A 19 -82.81 -84.98 14.36
C PHE A 19 -81.90 -84.40 15.46
N LEU A 20 -82.03 -84.87 16.70
CA LEU A 20 -81.16 -84.45 17.81
C LEU A 20 -79.70 -84.84 17.56
N LYS A 21 -79.45 -86.06 17.07
CA LYS A 21 -78.11 -86.52 16.70
C LYS A 21 -77.50 -85.73 15.54
N ASN A 22 -78.28 -85.43 14.51
CA ASN A 22 -77.80 -84.59 13.40
C ASN A 22 -77.49 -83.17 13.88
N ARG A 23 -78.32 -82.60 14.76
CA ARG A 23 -78.09 -81.29 15.34
C ARG A 23 -76.82 -81.25 16.19
N SER A 24 -76.55 -82.28 17.01
CA SER A 24 -75.31 -82.36 17.78
C SER A 24 -74.08 -82.46 16.89
N VAL A 25 -74.14 -83.28 15.83
CA VAL A 25 -73.06 -83.41 14.83
C VAL A 25 -72.80 -82.09 14.11
N ASP A 26 -73.85 -81.33 13.77
CA ASP A 26 -73.69 -80.03 13.11
C ASP A 26 -73.10 -78.96 14.05
N GLU A 27 -73.42 -78.98 15.33
CA GLU A 27 -72.76 -78.11 16.32
C GLU A 27 -71.28 -78.48 16.49
N ASP A 28 -70.94 -79.77 16.56
CA ASP A 28 -69.54 -80.24 16.63
C ASP A 28 -68.75 -79.83 15.37
N ARG A 29 -69.35 -79.96 14.18
CA ARG A 29 -68.75 -79.48 12.92
C ARG A 29 -68.46 -77.99 12.96
N LYS A 30 -69.36 -77.16 13.48
CA LYS A 30 -69.14 -75.72 13.63
C LYS A 30 -67.98 -75.43 14.58
N ILE A 31 -67.85 -76.17 15.67
CA ILE A 31 -66.75 -76.02 16.64
C ILE A 31 -65.41 -76.36 15.99
N VAL A 32 -65.31 -77.51 15.31
CA VAL A 32 -64.10 -77.94 14.61
C VAL A 32 -63.74 -76.96 13.49
N TYR A 33 -64.72 -76.51 12.71
CA TYR A 33 -64.52 -75.50 11.67
C TYR A 33 -63.94 -74.20 12.24
N LYS A 34 -64.53 -73.65 13.32
CA LYS A 34 -64.03 -72.44 13.98
C LYS A 34 -62.61 -72.62 14.51
N ALA A 35 -62.30 -73.78 15.11
CA ALA A 35 -60.96 -74.10 15.58
C ALA A 35 -59.95 -74.16 14.42
N ALA A 36 -60.31 -74.83 13.31
CA ALA A 36 -59.48 -74.89 12.11
C ALA A 36 -59.23 -73.49 11.51
N VAL A 37 -60.26 -72.65 11.41
CA VAL A 37 -60.12 -71.26 10.93
C VAL A 37 -59.18 -70.44 11.83
N LYS A 38 -59.25 -70.61 13.16
CA LYS A 38 -58.32 -69.95 14.10
C LYS A 38 -56.86 -70.38 13.87
N ILE A 39 -56.61 -71.68 13.70
CA ILE A 39 -55.26 -72.20 13.45
C ILE A 39 -54.74 -71.67 12.10
N GLN A 40 -55.56 -71.74 11.06
CA GLN A 40 -55.17 -71.30 9.73
C GLN A 40 -54.92 -69.78 9.66
N SER A 41 -55.79 -68.97 10.28
CA SER A 41 -55.61 -67.50 10.30
C SER A 41 -54.35 -67.11 11.08
N TRP A 42 -54.10 -67.78 12.21
CA TRP A 42 -52.87 -67.59 12.98
C TRP A 42 -51.62 -67.94 12.15
N PHE A 43 -51.60 -69.10 11.49
CA PHE A 43 -50.48 -69.53 10.65
C PHE A 43 -50.23 -68.57 9.48
N ARG A 44 -51.29 -68.16 8.76
CA ARG A 44 -51.20 -67.16 7.69
C ARG A 44 -50.61 -65.85 8.21
N GLY A 45 -51.05 -65.39 9.38
CA GLY A 45 -50.50 -64.20 10.04
C GLY A 45 -49.03 -64.36 10.42
N CYS A 46 -48.63 -65.51 10.95
CA CYS A 46 -47.23 -65.82 11.27
C CYS A 46 -46.34 -65.76 10.03
N ARG A 47 -46.80 -66.32 8.91
CA ARG A 47 -46.07 -66.30 7.63
C ARG A 47 -45.89 -64.88 7.10
N VAL A 48 -46.95 -64.07 7.09
CA VAL A 48 -46.88 -62.67 6.65
C VAL A 48 -45.95 -61.85 7.54
N ARG A 49 -46.05 -61.98 8.87
CA ARG A 49 -45.18 -61.26 9.81
C ARG A 49 -43.71 -61.67 9.64
N ALA A 50 -43.42 -62.95 9.40
CA ALA A 50 -42.06 -63.41 9.12
C ALA A 50 -41.50 -62.76 7.85
N TYR A 51 -42.30 -62.72 6.79
CA TYR A 51 -41.92 -62.07 5.53
C TYR A 51 -41.68 -60.56 5.70
N LEU A 52 -42.56 -59.85 6.41
CA LEU A 52 -42.38 -58.43 6.70
C LEU A 52 -41.11 -58.15 7.52
N ARG A 53 -40.78 -59.00 8.51
CA ARG A 53 -39.51 -58.89 9.25
C ARG A 53 -38.30 -59.07 8.33
N TYR A 54 -38.37 -60.02 7.40
CA TYR A 54 -37.32 -60.22 6.41
C TYR A 54 -37.14 -58.97 5.52
N LEU A 55 -38.23 -58.43 4.96
CA LEU A 55 -38.19 -57.22 4.14
C LEU A 55 -37.63 -56.02 4.91
N ASN A 56 -38.07 -55.80 6.16
CA ASN A 56 -37.55 -54.74 7.01
C ASN A 56 -36.06 -54.90 7.28
N LYS A 57 -35.58 -56.13 7.52
CA LYS A 57 -34.14 -56.41 7.69
C LYS A 57 -33.34 -56.06 6.44
N MET A 58 -33.86 -56.39 5.26
CA MET A 58 -33.22 -56.01 3.98
C MET A 58 -33.19 -54.49 3.79
N ALA A 59 -34.33 -53.82 4.04
CA ALA A 59 -34.42 -52.36 3.95
C ALA A 59 -33.45 -51.65 4.91
N ILE A 60 -33.39 -52.07 6.17
CA ILE A 60 -32.44 -51.54 7.17
C ILE A 60 -31.00 -51.75 6.72
N SER A 61 -30.70 -52.92 6.14
CA SER A 61 -29.35 -53.21 5.63
C SER A 61 -28.97 -52.21 4.54
N ILE A 62 -29.82 -52.03 3.52
CA ILE A 62 -29.59 -51.05 2.43
C ILE A 62 -29.41 -49.64 3.00
N GLN A 63 -30.32 -49.20 3.89
CA GLN A 63 -30.25 -47.87 4.49
C GLN A 63 -28.99 -47.66 5.33
N LYS A 64 -28.56 -48.66 6.12
CA LYS A 64 -27.33 -48.61 6.91
C LYS A 64 -26.11 -48.39 6.01
N TRP A 65 -26.01 -49.16 4.93
CA TRP A 65 -24.94 -49.03 3.95
C TRP A 65 -24.94 -47.66 3.28
N TRP A 66 -26.11 -47.17 2.88
CA TRP A 66 -26.26 -45.86 2.24
C TRP A 66 -25.86 -44.70 3.17
N ARG A 67 -26.37 -44.68 4.41
CA ARG A 67 -26.00 -43.66 5.41
C ARG A 67 -24.48 -43.68 5.65
N GLY A 68 -23.89 -44.87 5.79
CA GLY A 68 -22.44 -45.02 5.92
C GLY A 68 -21.66 -44.49 4.71
N TYR A 69 -22.13 -44.78 3.49
CA TYR A 69 -21.51 -44.26 2.27
C TYR A 69 -21.55 -42.74 2.21
N GLN A 70 -22.70 -42.12 2.49
CA GLN A 70 -22.86 -40.67 2.47
C GLN A 70 -21.93 -39.98 3.49
N SER A 71 -21.90 -40.47 4.73
CA SER A 71 -21.02 -39.93 5.76
C SER A 71 -19.55 -40.04 5.37
N ARG A 72 -19.11 -41.20 4.84
CA ARG A 72 -17.72 -41.38 4.37
C ARG A 72 -17.39 -40.46 3.20
N ARG A 73 -18.32 -40.26 2.26
CA ARG A 73 -18.14 -39.35 1.11
C ARG A 73 -17.95 -37.91 1.59
N TYR A 74 -18.80 -37.45 2.51
CA TYR A 74 -18.68 -36.11 3.10
C TYR A 74 -17.36 -35.95 3.88
N PHE A 75 -17.02 -36.92 4.72
CA PHE A 75 -15.80 -36.91 5.52
C PHE A 75 -14.53 -36.84 4.65
N ARG A 76 -14.47 -37.62 3.56
CA ARG A 76 -13.35 -37.55 2.59
C ARG A 76 -13.23 -36.16 1.97
N LYS A 77 -14.34 -35.52 1.61
CA LYS A 77 -14.35 -34.14 1.09
C LYS A 77 -13.82 -33.16 2.14
N MET A 78 -14.29 -33.27 3.37
CA MET A 78 -13.87 -32.43 4.49
C MET A 78 -12.37 -32.55 4.80
N ILE A 79 -11.83 -33.78 4.83
CA ILE A 79 -10.38 -34.00 5.00
C ILE A 79 -9.61 -33.37 3.84
N LYS A 80 -10.05 -33.61 2.59
CA LYS A 80 -9.38 -33.04 1.41
C LYS A 80 -9.33 -31.52 1.51
N THR A 81 -10.42 -30.86 1.88
CA THR A 81 -10.45 -29.40 2.06
C THR A 81 -9.54 -28.95 3.21
N ALA A 82 -9.58 -29.63 4.36
CA ALA A 82 -8.73 -29.28 5.50
C ALA A 82 -7.24 -29.40 5.15
N TYR A 83 -6.84 -30.46 4.44
CA TYR A 83 -5.49 -30.65 3.94
C TYR A 83 -5.06 -29.52 3.00
N PHE A 84 -5.91 -29.13 2.04
CA PHE A 84 -5.58 -28.03 1.13
C PHE A 84 -5.45 -26.69 1.85
N ILE A 85 -6.32 -26.40 2.81
CA ILE A 85 -6.22 -25.18 3.63
C ILE A 85 -4.90 -25.17 4.40
N MET A 86 -4.56 -26.27 5.07
CA MET A 86 -3.31 -26.40 5.83
C MET A 86 -2.09 -26.20 4.92
N LYS A 87 -2.06 -26.87 3.76
CA LYS A 87 -0.98 -26.76 2.78
C LYS A 87 -0.86 -25.34 2.21
N MET A 88 -1.98 -24.70 1.88
CA MET A 88 -2.02 -23.32 1.41
C MET A 88 -1.49 -22.34 2.45
N ASN A 89 -1.92 -22.48 3.70
CA ASN A 89 -1.46 -21.65 4.81
C ASN A 89 0.05 -21.76 5.02
N PHE A 90 0.59 -22.98 4.97
CA PHE A 90 2.04 -23.22 5.06
C PHE A 90 2.82 -22.48 3.97
N TYR A 91 2.42 -22.62 2.71
CA TYR A 91 3.11 -21.93 1.61
C TYR A 91 2.93 -20.41 1.66
N ASN A 92 1.75 -19.92 2.05
CA ASN A 92 1.52 -18.49 2.24
C ASN A 92 2.44 -17.92 3.32
N GLU A 93 2.63 -18.63 4.44
CA GLU A 93 3.56 -18.21 5.49
C GLU A 93 5.01 -18.14 4.96
N MET A 94 5.45 -19.16 4.24
CA MET A 94 6.80 -19.18 3.64
C MET A 94 6.97 -18.06 2.61
N ALA A 95 5.96 -17.83 1.76
CA ALA A 95 5.96 -16.76 0.78
C ALA A 95 6.07 -15.39 1.46
N VAL A 96 5.32 -15.14 2.54
CA VAL A 96 5.40 -13.89 3.30
C VAL A 96 6.81 -13.68 3.88
N ARG A 97 7.47 -14.73 4.39
CA ARG A 97 8.85 -14.64 4.90
C ARG A 97 9.84 -14.23 3.80
N ILE A 98 9.75 -14.89 2.64
CA ILE A 98 10.59 -14.58 1.48
C ILE A 98 10.34 -13.14 1.02
N GLN A 99 9.07 -12.77 0.84
CA GLN A 99 8.69 -11.45 0.40
C GLN A 99 9.12 -10.35 1.38
N LYS A 100 8.98 -10.55 2.70
CA LYS A 100 9.45 -9.61 3.73
C LYS A 100 10.95 -9.39 3.62
N ARG A 101 11.73 -10.47 3.47
CA ARG A 101 13.19 -10.39 3.31
C ARG A 101 13.56 -9.63 2.04
N TRP A 102 12.91 -9.94 0.92
CA TRP A 102 13.13 -9.29 -0.36
C TRP A 102 12.79 -7.79 -0.32
N ARG A 103 11.60 -7.42 0.17
CA ARG A 103 11.19 -6.01 0.31
C ARG A 103 12.21 -5.23 1.16
N GLY A 104 12.67 -5.81 2.26
CA GLY A 104 13.70 -5.20 3.10
C GLY A 104 15.04 -5.02 2.36
N TYR A 105 15.47 -6.03 1.60
CA TYR A 105 16.68 -5.92 0.77
C TYR A 105 16.53 -4.83 -0.31
N TYR A 106 15.41 -4.82 -1.03
CA TYR A 106 15.15 -3.88 -2.12
C TYR A 106 15.20 -2.42 -1.64
N VAL A 107 14.48 -2.11 -0.55
CA VAL A 107 14.46 -0.75 0.02
C VAL A 107 15.85 -0.32 0.45
N ARG A 108 16.60 -1.19 1.15
CA ARG A 108 17.96 -0.87 1.58
C ARG A 108 18.90 -0.66 0.38
N LYS A 109 18.77 -1.45 -0.68
CA LYS A 109 19.67 -1.36 -1.84
C LYS A 109 19.35 -0.17 -2.74
N TYR A 110 18.08 0.02 -3.11
CA TYR A 110 17.69 0.91 -4.21
C TYR A 110 16.94 2.18 -3.79
N THR A 111 16.29 2.19 -2.63
CA THR A 111 15.45 3.35 -2.23
C THR A 111 16.15 4.22 -1.20
N HIS A 112 16.59 3.65 -0.08
CA HIS A 112 17.15 4.40 1.05
C HIS A 112 18.60 3.99 1.34
N ASN A 113 19.53 4.90 1.06
CA ASN A 113 20.94 4.74 1.41
C ASN A 113 21.28 5.53 2.68
N TYR A 114 21.13 4.88 3.83
CA TYR A 114 21.41 5.47 5.15
C TYR A 114 22.82 6.11 5.23
N TYR A 115 23.84 5.43 4.72
CA TYR A 115 25.22 5.93 4.80
C TYR A 115 25.45 7.16 3.92
N ALA A 116 24.82 7.21 2.74
CA ALA A 116 24.87 8.40 1.89
C ALA A 116 24.16 9.59 2.55
N LEU A 117 22.98 9.36 3.15
CA LEU A 117 22.26 10.41 3.87
C LEU A 117 23.06 10.90 5.10
N LYS A 118 23.66 9.99 5.87
CA LYS A 118 24.48 10.35 7.02
C LYS A 118 25.67 11.23 6.59
N LYS A 119 26.41 10.83 5.56
CA LYS A 119 27.53 11.62 5.02
C LYS A 119 27.08 13.00 4.53
N TYR A 120 25.92 13.09 3.89
CA TYR A 120 25.34 14.35 3.45
C TYR A 120 25.00 15.28 4.62
N LEU A 121 24.38 14.75 5.69
CA LEU A 121 24.06 15.52 6.89
C LEU A 121 25.31 15.98 7.64
N GLU A 122 26.36 15.16 7.70
CA GLU A 122 27.67 15.55 8.26
C GLU A 122 28.26 16.73 7.47
N ALA A 123 28.23 16.66 6.13
CA ALA A 123 28.69 17.76 5.28
C ALA A 123 27.87 19.05 5.48
N ILE A 124 26.54 18.94 5.65
CA ILE A 124 25.69 20.09 5.99
C ILE A 124 26.08 20.68 7.34
N SER A 125 26.35 19.85 8.36
CA SER A 125 26.74 20.33 9.69
C SER A 125 28.01 21.15 9.61
N LEU A 126 29.03 20.65 8.91
CA LEU A 126 30.29 21.36 8.70
C LEU A 126 30.08 22.69 7.96
N ASN A 127 29.28 22.70 6.89
CA ASN A 127 28.97 23.94 6.17
C ASN A 127 28.23 24.95 7.05
N ASN A 128 27.29 24.48 7.87
CA ASN A 128 26.57 25.35 8.79
C ASN A 128 27.50 25.96 9.85
N GLU A 129 28.48 25.21 10.33
CA GLU A 129 29.51 25.71 11.26
C GLU A 129 30.38 26.79 10.59
N ILE A 130 30.83 26.55 9.35
CA ILE A 130 31.60 27.52 8.57
C ILE A 130 30.80 28.82 8.40
N VAL A 131 29.55 28.72 7.94
CA VAL A 131 28.68 29.89 7.74
C VAL A 131 28.43 30.66 9.05
N ARG A 132 28.26 29.95 10.18
CA ARG A 132 28.13 30.63 11.49
C ARG A 132 29.39 31.41 11.85
N ASN A 133 30.57 30.83 11.63
CA ASN A 133 31.84 31.50 11.91
C ASN A 133 32.02 32.73 11.01
N GLU A 134 31.73 32.61 9.71
CA GLU A 134 31.78 33.75 8.76
C GLU A 134 30.81 34.88 9.17
N LEU A 135 29.59 34.53 9.59
CA LEU A 135 28.62 35.50 10.08
C LEU A 135 29.09 36.19 11.36
N GLN A 136 29.74 35.46 12.26
CA GLN A 136 30.33 36.02 13.47
C GLN A 136 31.47 36.99 13.13
N GLU A 137 32.41 36.60 12.27
CA GLU A 137 33.50 37.46 11.82
C GLU A 137 32.97 38.73 11.15
N TYR A 138 31.95 38.59 10.29
CA TYR A 138 31.31 39.72 9.64
C TYR A 138 30.65 40.68 10.64
N ALA A 139 29.98 40.15 11.67
CA ALA A 139 29.41 40.94 12.75
C ALA A 139 30.49 41.73 13.51
N GLU A 140 31.58 41.07 13.91
CA GLU A 140 32.71 41.70 14.58
C GLU A 140 33.35 42.80 13.72
N MET A 141 33.56 42.53 12.43
CA MET A 141 34.11 43.49 11.48
C MET A 141 33.21 44.72 11.32
N ASN A 142 31.89 44.52 11.30
CA ASN A 142 30.93 45.61 11.24
C ASN A 142 30.88 46.43 12.53
N GLU A 143 30.96 45.79 13.69
CA GLU A 143 31.07 46.49 14.97
C GLU A 143 32.34 47.34 15.05
N LYS A 144 33.50 46.77 14.64
CA LYS A 144 34.77 47.51 14.56
C LYS A 144 34.66 48.69 13.61
N LYS A 145 34.04 48.52 12.43
CA LYS A 145 33.77 49.60 11.48
C LYS A 145 32.86 50.69 12.07
N LYS A 146 31.79 50.32 12.79
CA LYS A 146 30.91 51.28 13.49
C LYS A 146 31.69 52.07 14.54
N LYS A 147 32.42 51.37 15.42
CA LYS A 147 33.28 51.99 16.46
C LYS A 147 34.29 52.98 15.84
N LYS A 148 34.93 52.61 14.73
CA LYS A 148 35.86 53.50 14.01
C LYS A 148 35.15 54.73 13.45
N LYS A 149 33.98 54.55 12.81
CA LYS A 149 33.17 55.68 12.30
C LYS A 149 32.71 56.61 13.43
N ASP A 150 32.33 56.06 14.58
CA ASP A 150 31.92 56.84 15.75
C ASP A 150 33.09 57.64 16.33
N LEU A 151 34.30 57.04 16.38
CA LEU A 151 35.52 57.74 16.76
C LEU A 151 35.86 58.87 15.78
N GLU A 152 35.83 58.60 14.47
CA GLU A 152 36.05 59.62 13.43
C GLU A 152 35.03 60.75 13.53
N LYS A 153 33.75 60.43 13.82
CA LYS A 153 32.70 61.43 14.03
C LYS A 153 32.99 62.29 15.26
N LYS A 154 33.36 61.68 16.40
CA LYS A 154 33.78 62.39 17.62
C LYS A 154 34.99 63.29 17.36
N GLU A 155 35.98 62.83 16.60
CA GLU A 155 37.13 63.65 16.20
C GLU A 155 36.74 64.81 15.30
N LYS A 156 35.87 64.57 14.30
CA LYS A 156 35.32 65.62 13.44
C LYS A 156 34.52 66.65 14.25
N GLU A 157 33.72 66.21 15.21
CA GLU A 157 32.98 67.10 16.12
C GLU A 157 33.94 67.94 16.99
N LYS A 158 35.02 67.34 17.52
CA LYS A 158 36.07 68.08 18.25
C LYS A 158 36.72 69.13 17.35
N LYS A 159 37.13 68.76 16.13
CA LYS A 159 37.71 69.69 15.15
C LYS A 159 36.72 70.80 14.77
N TYR A 160 35.45 70.47 14.57
CA TYR A 160 34.41 71.45 14.26
C TYR A 160 34.19 72.44 15.41
N LYS A 161 34.12 71.94 16.65
CA LYS A 161 34.03 72.79 17.86
C LYS A 161 35.23 73.73 17.96
N ALA A 162 36.45 73.23 17.74
CA ALA A 162 37.65 74.07 17.72
C ALA A 162 37.55 75.17 16.65
N ARG A 163 37.17 74.83 15.41
CA ARG A 163 36.99 75.83 14.34
C ARG A 163 35.90 76.86 14.65
N LYS A 164 34.79 76.44 15.27
CA LYS A 164 33.70 77.33 15.70
C LYS A 164 34.12 78.28 16.82
N MET A 165 34.91 77.77 17.77
CA MET A 165 35.42 78.50 18.92
C MET A 165 36.83 79.07 18.70
N HIS A 166 37.28 79.19 17.44
CA HIS A 166 38.65 79.61 17.10
C HIS A 166 39.00 80.99 17.67
N TYR A 167 38.00 81.84 17.91
CA TYR A 167 38.17 83.16 18.52
C TYR A 167 38.63 83.12 19.99
N LEU A 168 38.58 81.96 20.66
CA LEU A 168 39.05 81.78 22.04
C LEU A 168 40.55 81.43 22.14
N LEU A 169 41.26 81.43 21.01
CA LEU A 169 42.69 81.13 20.91
C LEU A 169 43.55 82.21 21.58
N SER A 170 44.61 81.80 22.28
CA SER A 170 45.58 82.71 22.89
C SER A 170 46.29 83.58 21.86
N THR A 171 46.38 84.88 22.11
CA THR A 171 47.22 85.81 21.35
C THR A 171 48.53 86.07 22.10
N GLU A 172 49.48 86.76 21.47
CA GLU A 172 50.76 87.10 22.10
C GLU A 172 50.60 87.99 23.34
N GLN A 173 49.56 88.83 23.35
CA GLN A 173 49.33 89.82 24.41
C GLN A 173 48.30 89.36 25.46
N ILE A 174 47.39 88.45 25.12
CA ILE A 174 46.35 87.94 26.04
C ILE A 174 46.25 86.42 25.93
N ALA A 175 46.37 85.76 27.09
CA ALA A 175 46.21 84.32 27.20
C ALA A 175 44.75 83.89 26.93
N GLY A 176 44.54 82.91 26.05
CA GLY A 176 43.21 82.36 25.72
C GLY A 176 42.63 81.54 26.88
N ILE A 177 41.30 81.31 26.89
CA ILE A 177 40.60 80.61 27.98
C ILE A 177 41.19 79.22 28.25
N TYR A 178 41.68 78.54 27.20
CA TYR A 178 42.25 77.20 27.26
C TYR A 178 43.78 77.18 27.50
N ASN A 179 44.42 78.35 27.64
CA ASN A 179 45.85 78.51 27.92
C ASN A 179 46.10 79.31 29.21
N SER A 180 45.60 78.79 30.33
CA SER A 180 45.73 79.46 31.63
C SER A 180 47.19 79.51 32.12
N PRO A 181 47.68 80.67 32.61
CA PRO A 181 49.06 80.84 33.11
C PRO A 181 49.38 80.00 34.36
N PHE A 182 48.36 79.42 34.99
CA PHE A 182 48.51 78.55 36.16
C PHE A 182 48.72 77.06 35.80
N ARG A 183 48.66 76.69 34.51
CA ARG A 183 48.90 75.30 34.04
C ARG A 183 50.28 75.19 33.39
N LYS A 184 50.99 74.09 33.67
CA LYS A 184 52.33 73.81 33.11
C LYS A 184 52.32 73.52 31.61
N PHE A 185 51.19 73.04 31.07
CA PHE A 185 51.01 72.73 29.66
C PHE A 185 49.64 73.25 29.18
N PRO A 186 49.53 73.74 27.93
CA PRO A 186 48.24 74.15 27.36
C PRO A 186 47.22 73.00 27.36
N ASP A 187 45.93 73.31 27.52
CA ASP A 187 44.87 72.30 27.44
C ASP A 187 44.83 71.65 26.05
N PRO A 188 44.50 70.36 25.90
CA PRO A 188 44.40 69.71 24.59
C PRO A 188 43.51 70.44 23.59
N MET A 189 42.51 71.20 24.06
CA MET A 189 41.68 72.06 23.20
C MET A 189 42.46 73.23 22.60
N GLU A 190 43.36 73.86 23.35
CA GLU A 190 44.21 74.97 22.87
C GLU A 190 45.13 74.51 21.74
N LEU A 191 45.70 73.30 21.85
CA LEU A 191 46.54 72.71 20.81
C LEU A 191 45.75 72.45 19.51
N LEU A 192 44.50 71.98 19.62
CA LEU A 192 43.61 71.79 18.47
C LEU A 192 43.20 73.12 17.84
N LEU A 193 42.97 74.16 18.64
CA LEU A 193 42.66 75.51 18.16
C LEU A 193 43.82 76.06 17.32
N ARG A 194 45.06 75.99 17.80
CA ARG A 194 46.29 76.42 17.09
C ARG A 194 46.48 75.75 15.72
N GLN A 195 46.09 74.47 15.60
CA GLN A 195 46.21 73.70 14.35
C GLN A 195 45.05 73.96 13.38
N SER A 196 43.92 74.48 13.85
CA SER A 196 42.70 74.63 13.06
C SER A 196 42.61 76.01 12.42
N LYS A 197 41.87 76.13 11.30
CA LYS A 197 41.53 77.42 10.68
C LYS A 197 40.08 77.81 11.01
N PRO A 198 39.76 79.10 11.20
CA PRO A 198 38.41 79.53 11.52
C PRO A 198 37.41 79.06 10.45
N LEU A 199 36.13 78.94 10.84
CA LEU A 199 35.07 78.61 9.88
C LEU A 199 34.96 79.75 8.86
N SER A 200 35.12 79.43 7.57
CA SER A 200 34.89 80.39 6.49
C SER A 200 33.39 80.61 6.33
N HIS A 201 32.96 81.88 6.23
CA HIS A 201 31.59 82.22 5.91
C HIS A 201 31.30 81.81 4.46
N ARG A 202 30.61 80.68 4.28
CA ARG A 202 30.21 80.19 2.96
C ARG A 202 29.09 81.09 2.44
N GLN A 203 29.36 81.92 1.44
CA GLN A 203 28.31 82.51 0.61
C GLN A 203 27.46 81.38 0.03
N GLN A 204 26.17 81.38 0.34
CA GLN A 204 25.22 80.45 -0.25
C GLN A 204 25.09 80.78 -1.74
N GLN A 205 25.53 79.88 -2.61
CA GLN A 205 25.07 79.90 -3.99
C GLN A 205 23.60 79.43 -4.00
N PRO A 206 22.70 80.10 -4.76
CA PRO A 206 21.29 79.75 -4.80
C PRO A 206 21.13 78.32 -5.33
N LYS A 207 20.41 77.48 -4.59
CA LYS A 207 20.06 76.12 -5.02
C LYS A 207 19.02 76.21 -6.14
N SER A 208 19.33 75.70 -7.33
CA SER A 208 18.35 75.53 -8.40
C SER A 208 17.32 74.45 -8.01
N PRO A 209 16.01 74.63 -8.21
CA PRO A 209 14.96 73.72 -7.73
C PRO A 209 14.78 72.41 -8.54
N PHE A 210 15.73 72.01 -9.38
CA PHE A 210 15.50 70.93 -10.35
C PHE A 210 16.62 69.87 -10.33
N THR A 211 16.42 68.83 -9.52
CA THR A 211 17.00 67.50 -9.75
C THR A 211 15.99 66.47 -9.25
N TYR A 212 14.99 66.18 -10.09
CA TYR A 212 14.16 65.00 -9.93
C TYR A 212 14.99 63.77 -10.32
N ASP A 213 14.90 62.76 -9.47
CA ASP A 213 15.49 61.42 -9.55
C ASP A 213 16.00 60.97 -10.93
N LEU A 214 17.31 61.14 -11.14
CA LEU A 214 18.05 60.33 -12.10
C LEU A 214 18.28 58.97 -11.46
N TYR A 215 17.32 58.07 -11.68
CA TYR A 215 17.38 56.67 -11.27
C TYR A 215 18.70 56.02 -11.71
N ASP A 216 19.33 55.35 -10.75
CA ASP A 216 20.53 54.51 -10.84
C ASP A 216 20.78 53.86 -12.22
N TRP A 217 21.71 54.44 -12.97
CA TRP A 217 22.41 53.80 -14.07
C TRP A 217 23.90 54.10 -13.91
N PRO A 218 24.77 53.08 -13.66
CA PRO A 218 24.81 51.84 -14.44
C PRO A 218 24.83 50.54 -13.61
N THR A 219 24.48 50.56 -12.32
CA THR A 219 24.78 49.42 -11.41
C THR A 219 23.69 48.36 -11.21
N CYS A 220 22.54 48.43 -11.91
CA CYS A 220 21.43 47.44 -11.95
C CYS A 220 21.47 46.34 -10.87
N LYS A 221 21.17 46.67 -9.60
CA LYS A 221 21.18 45.70 -8.48
C LYS A 221 19.82 45.04 -8.19
N ARG A 222 18.78 45.32 -8.98
CA ARG A 222 17.46 44.70 -8.84
C ARG A 222 17.07 43.98 -10.15
N PRO A 223 16.74 42.68 -10.13
CA PRO A 223 16.19 42.02 -11.29
C PRO A 223 14.78 42.56 -11.60
N PRO A 224 14.36 42.66 -12.88
CA PRO A 224 13.01 43.05 -13.23
C PRO A 224 12.02 41.98 -12.77
N ALA A 225 11.03 42.35 -11.97
CA ALA A 225 9.90 41.47 -11.68
C ALA A 225 8.96 41.48 -12.90
N PHE A 226 8.71 40.33 -13.52
CA PHE A 226 7.65 40.18 -14.51
C PHE A 226 6.29 40.32 -13.80
N PRO A 227 5.41 41.25 -14.19
CA PRO A 227 4.07 41.31 -13.63
C PRO A 227 3.29 40.07 -14.09
N THR A 228 2.80 39.29 -13.13
CA THR A 228 1.81 38.24 -13.37
C THR A 228 0.57 38.90 -13.97
N GLY A 229 0.23 38.55 -15.21
CA GLY A 229 -0.79 39.24 -15.99
C GLY A 229 -2.17 39.27 -15.30
N GLU A 230 -2.76 40.46 -15.26
CA GLU A 230 -4.16 40.66 -14.88
C GLU A 230 -5.07 39.91 -15.87
N PRO A 231 -6.18 39.30 -15.40
CA PRO A 231 -7.13 38.63 -16.27
C PRO A 231 -7.75 39.66 -17.23
N LEU A 232 -7.63 39.40 -18.54
CA LEU A 232 -8.21 40.24 -19.58
C LEU A 232 -9.74 40.35 -19.40
N PRO A 233 -10.35 41.51 -19.73
CA PRO A 233 -11.79 41.70 -19.60
C PRO A 233 -12.56 40.67 -20.44
N PRO A 234 -13.72 40.20 -19.95
CA PRO A 234 -14.48 39.16 -20.62
C PRO A 234 -14.95 39.64 -22.00
N ILE A 235 -14.38 39.07 -23.06
CA ILE A 235 -14.84 39.27 -24.44
C ILE A 235 -16.28 38.77 -24.51
N GLY A 236 -17.21 39.66 -24.84
CA GLY A 236 -18.63 39.32 -24.99
C GLY A 236 -18.82 38.18 -25.99
N ARG A 237 -19.71 37.23 -25.66
CA ARG A 237 -20.05 36.03 -26.46
C ARG A 237 -20.81 36.39 -27.75
N GLN A 238 -20.33 37.34 -28.54
CA GLN A 238 -20.92 37.63 -29.85
C GLN A 238 -20.52 36.52 -30.82
N LYS A 239 -21.50 36.03 -31.59
CA LYS A 239 -21.27 35.02 -32.62
C LYS A 239 -20.30 35.61 -33.66
N PRO A 240 -19.16 34.97 -33.96
CA PRO A 240 -18.22 35.49 -34.95
C PRO A 240 -18.94 35.62 -36.31
N GLN A 241 -18.81 36.77 -36.95
CA GLN A 241 -19.49 37.05 -38.21
C GLN A 241 -18.80 36.30 -39.34
N GLY A 242 -19.48 35.30 -39.92
CA GLY A 242 -18.99 34.46 -41.02
C GLY A 242 -19.64 33.07 -41.01
N PRO A 243 -19.27 32.18 -41.95
CA PRO A 243 -19.76 30.79 -42.00
C PRO A 243 -19.05 29.89 -40.97
N PHE A 244 -18.82 30.41 -39.76
CA PHE A 244 -18.15 29.67 -38.70
C PHE A 244 -19.15 28.79 -37.95
N ARG A 245 -18.75 27.54 -37.70
CA ARG A 245 -19.53 26.59 -36.89
C ARG A 245 -19.58 27.05 -35.44
N ASP A 246 -20.58 26.59 -34.71
CA ASP A 246 -20.77 26.96 -33.30
C ASP A 246 -19.57 26.50 -32.45
N ALA A 247 -19.20 27.30 -31.45
CA ALA A 247 -18.01 27.05 -30.63
C ALA A 247 -18.10 25.69 -29.90
N ALA A 248 -19.30 25.29 -29.48
CA ALA A 248 -19.53 24.00 -28.86
C ALA A 248 -19.32 22.83 -29.85
N GLU A 249 -19.67 23.00 -31.12
CA GLU A 249 -19.48 21.99 -32.16
C GLU A 249 -18.00 21.82 -32.50
N VAL A 250 -17.26 22.92 -32.60
CA VAL A 250 -15.81 22.90 -32.83
C VAL A 250 -15.07 22.24 -31.66
N LEU A 251 -15.46 22.53 -30.42
CA LEU A 251 -14.91 21.86 -29.24
C LEU A 251 -15.20 20.36 -29.26
N ARG A 252 -16.43 19.95 -29.62
CA ARG A 252 -16.78 18.52 -29.76
C ARG A 252 -15.97 17.82 -30.85
N GLN A 253 -15.69 18.49 -31.97
CA GLN A 253 -14.83 17.94 -33.02
C GLN A 253 -13.38 17.83 -32.55
N ARG A 254 -12.84 18.88 -31.91
CA ARG A 254 -11.47 18.91 -31.41
C ARG A 254 -11.19 17.81 -30.39
N TYR A 255 -12.15 17.54 -29.51
CA TYR A 255 -12.02 16.54 -28.46
C TYR A 255 -12.69 15.20 -28.81
N LYS A 256 -13.04 14.96 -30.08
CA LYS A 256 -13.55 13.66 -30.51
C LYS A 256 -12.42 12.62 -30.37
N PRO A 257 -12.57 11.57 -29.54
CA PRO A 257 -11.56 10.54 -29.41
C PRO A 257 -11.36 9.84 -30.76
N LEU A 258 -10.11 9.51 -31.09
CA LEU A 258 -9.79 8.80 -32.32
C LEU A 258 -10.36 7.38 -32.24
N GLU A 259 -11.26 7.03 -33.16
CA GLU A 259 -11.72 5.66 -33.30
C GLU A 259 -10.57 4.82 -33.89
N PRO A 260 -10.20 3.69 -33.27
CA PRO A 260 -9.15 2.83 -33.79
C PRO A 260 -9.56 2.29 -35.16
N THR A 261 -8.62 2.30 -36.12
CA THR A 261 -8.87 1.72 -37.45
C THR A 261 -9.21 0.23 -37.34
N LEU A 262 -9.92 -0.31 -38.34
CA LEU A 262 -10.39 -1.71 -38.34
C LEU A 262 -9.23 -2.72 -38.13
N ARG A 263 -8.00 -2.36 -38.54
CA ARG A 263 -6.77 -3.15 -38.31
C ARG A 263 -6.31 -3.17 -36.84
N VAL A 264 -6.66 -2.15 -36.06
CA VAL A 264 -6.36 -2.06 -34.62
C VAL A 264 -7.47 -2.68 -33.78
N ALA A 265 -8.74 -2.57 -34.24
CA ALA A 265 -9.89 -3.16 -33.56
C ALA A 265 -9.97 -4.69 -33.75
N ALA A 266 -9.56 -5.20 -34.91
CA ALA A 266 -9.45 -6.64 -35.15
C ALA A 266 -8.11 -7.15 -34.59
N SER A 267 -8.14 -8.24 -33.82
CA SER A 267 -6.90 -8.90 -33.38
C SER A 267 -6.12 -9.40 -34.59
N ILE A 268 -4.83 -9.07 -34.63
CA ILE A 268 -3.90 -9.48 -35.70
C ILE A 268 -3.82 -11.01 -35.82
N SER A 269 -4.02 -11.74 -34.70
CA SER A 269 -4.02 -13.20 -34.71
C SER A 269 -5.23 -13.75 -35.44
N SER A 270 -4.96 -14.63 -36.42
CA SER A 270 -6.00 -15.34 -37.14
C SER A 270 -6.86 -16.16 -36.15
N PRO A 271 -8.17 -16.36 -36.41
CA PRO A 271 -9.02 -17.19 -35.55
C PRO A 271 -8.44 -18.59 -35.28
N LEU A 272 -7.67 -19.12 -36.24
CA LEU A 272 -6.98 -20.40 -36.12
C LEU A 272 -5.84 -20.37 -35.09
N GLU A 273 -5.08 -19.28 -35.01
CA GLU A 273 -4.02 -19.13 -34.00
C GLU A 273 -4.61 -19.05 -32.59
N LYS A 274 -5.71 -18.29 -32.43
CA LYS A 274 -6.42 -18.23 -31.14
C LYS A 274 -6.92 -19.60 -30.69
N ALA A 275 -7.48 -20.39 -31.61
CA ALA A 275 -7.92 -21.75 -31.31
C ALA A 275 -6.76 -22.67 -30.90
N ARG A 276 -5.58 -22.54 -31.54
CA ARG A 276 -4.37 -23.28 -31.17
C ARG A 276 -3.84 -22.88 -29.78
N GLU A 277 -3.87 -21.59 -29.45
CA GLU A 277 -3.48 -21.09 -28.13
C GLU A 277 -4.45 -21.53 -27.02
N GLU A 278 -5.75 -21.63 -27.31
CA GLU A 278 -6.73 -22.18 -26.39
C GLU A 278 -6.52 -23.67 -26.12
N MET A 279 -6.25 -24.47 -27.16
CA MET A 279 -5.89 -25.88 -26.97
C MET A 279 -4.63 -26.05 -26.12
N LYS A 280 -3.56 -25.30 -26.41
CA LYS A 280 -2.33 -25.34 -25.59
C LYS A 280 -2.61 -24.99 -24.13
N ARG A 281 -3.45 -23.98 -23.87
CA ARG A 281 -3.88 -23.62 -22.50
C ARG A 281 -4.69 -24.72 -21.83
N GLU A 282 -5.53 -25.44 -22.57
CA GLU A 282 -6.28 -26.59 -22.05
C GLU A 282 -5.39 -27.79 -21.73
N GLU A 283 -4.43 -28.10 -22.59
CA GLU A 283 -3.42 -29.13 -22.36
C GLU A 283 -2.59 -28.79 -21.12
N TRP A 284 -2.13 -27.54 -20.99
CA TRP A 284 -1.36 -27.09 -19.84
C TRP A 284 -2.18 -27.15 -18.54
N ARG A 285 -3.47 -26.80 -18.58
CA ARG A 285 -4.40 -26.95 -17.42
C ARG A 285 -4.58 -28.41 -16.99
N LYS A 286 -4.43 -29.37 -17.91
CA LYS A 286 -4.57 -30.81 -17.64
C LYS A 286 -3.24 -31.45 -17.22
N CYS A 287 -2.11 -30.75 -17.35
CA CYS A 287 -0.80 -31.24 -16.96
C CYS A 287 -0.64 -31.27 -15.43
N ILE A 288 -0.37 -32.46 -14.86
CA ILE A 288 -0.21 -32.64 -13.40
C ILE A 288 1.24 -32.38 -12.97
N HIS A 289 2.22 -32.54 -13.87
CA HIS A 289 3.63 -32.25 -13.65
C HIS A 289 4.33 -31.83 -14.96
N ASP A 290 5.33 -30.95 -14.86
CA ASP A 290 6.09 -30.48 -16.04
C ASP A 290 7.23 -31.43 -16.45
N ASN A 291 7.43 -32.51 -15.70
CA ASN A 291 8.51 -33.46 -15.98
C ASN A 291 8.20 -34.25 -17.27
N GLU A 292 9.15 -34.26 -18.20
CA GLU A 292 9.13 -35.18 -19.34
C GLU A 292 9.03 -36.61 -18.82
N PHE A 293 8.09 -37.39 -19.39
CA PHE A 293 7.94 -38.79 -19.04
C PHE A 293 9.14 -39.58 -19.58
N LEU A 294 10.16 -39.72 -18.74
CA LEU A 294 11.32 -40.54 -19.04
C LEU A 294 10.95 -42.02 -18.84
N PRO A 295 11.35 -42.92 -19.75
CA PRO A 295 11.19 -44.35 -19.55
C PRO A 295 11.88 -44.79 -18.24
N PHE A 296 11.25 -45.73 -17.53
CA PHE A 296 11.68 -46.18 -16.19
C PHE A 296 13.18 -46.56 -16.10
N SER A 297 13.81 -46.95 -17.21
CA SER A 297 15.22 -47.33 -17.28
C SER A 297 16.23 -46.16 -17.24
N SER A 298 15.79 -44.90 -17.38
CA SER A 298 16.70 -43.73 -17.44
C SER A 298 16.58 -42.76 -16.26
N TYR A 299 15.62 -42.97 -15.35
CA TYR A 299 15.32 -42.02 -14.27
C TYR A 299 16.52 -41.80 -13.32
N HIS A 300 17.29 -42.86 -13.04
CA HIS A 300 18.42 -42.82 -12.12
C HIS A 300 19.77 -42.42 -12.74
N LYS A 301 19.85 -42.31 -14.07
CA LYS A 301 21.14 -42.04 -14.75
C LYS A 301 21.47 -40.54 -14.87
N ASN A 302 20.47 -39.67 -14.72
CA ASN A 302 20.61 -38.22 -14.87
C ASN A 302 20.34 -37.42 -13.59
N GLU A 303 19.89 -38.06 -12.50
CA GLU A 303 19.78 -37.39 -11.20
C GLU A 303 21.17 -37.22 -10.58
N LYS A 304 21.73 -36.01 -10.73
CA LYS A 304 22.89 -35.58 -9.95
C LYS A 304 22.45 -35.54 -8.49
N TYR A 305 23.07 -36.35 -7.63
CA TYR A 305 22.75 -36.39 -6.19
C TYR A 305 22.92 -34.98 -5.59
N GLU A 306 21.81 -34.32 -5.29
CA GLU A 306 21.82 -33.06 -4.53
C GLU A 306 22.01 -33.40 -3.05
N LEU A 307 23.16 -32.99 -2.51
CA LEU A 307 23.45 -33.11 -1.08
C LEU A 307 22.34 -32.44 -0.27
N SER A 308 21.76 -33.22 0.64
CA SER A 308 20.78 -32.72 1.62
C SER A 308 21.33 -31.49 2.33
N ILE A 309 20.52 -30.44 2.44
CA ILE A 309 20.86 -29.18 3.14
C ILE A 309 21.30 -29.43 4.60
N HIS A 310 20.95 -30.60 5.16
CA HIS A 310 21.29 -31.02 6.51
C HIS A 310 22.61 -31.81 6.60
N ALA A 311 23.19 -32.22 5.48
CA ALA A 311 24.53 -32.80 5.43
C ALA A 311 25.55 -31.64 5.50
N SER A 312 26.18 -31.51 6.66
CA SER A 312 27.07 -30.41 7.02
C SER A 312 28.34 -30.38 6.16
N GLU A 313 28.33 -29.61 5.07
CA GLU A 313 29.56 -28.97 4.61
C GLU A 313 29.77 -27.71 5.44
N LYS A 314 31.01 -27.55 5.94
CA LYS A 314 31.50 -26.38 6.66
C LYS A 314 31.45 -25.15 5.73
N ILE A 315 30.26 -24.58 5.54
CA ILE A 315 30.12 -23.23 5.00
C ILE A 315 30.76 -22.32 6.04
N GLY A 316 31.94 -21.79 5.71
CA GLY A 316 32.61 -20.80 6.53
C GLY A 316 31.60 -19.72 6.92
N LYS A 317 31.45 -19.47 8.22
CA LYS A 317 30.72 -18.30 8.72
C LYS A 317 31.47 -17.07 8.23
N GLU A 318 31.15 -16.61 7.02
CA GLU A 318 31.46 -15.25 6.63
C GLU A 318 30.71 -14.34 7.59
N THR A 319 31.46 -13.52 8.32
CA THR A 319 30.93 -12.56 9.27
C THR A 319 30.04 -11.58 8.52
N TYR A 320 28.73 -11.80 8.65
CA TYR A 320 27.72 -10.94 8.05
C TYR A 320 27.92 -9.50 8.52
N GLY A 321 28.25 -8.59 7.58
CA GLY A 321 28.14 -7.15 7.78
C GLY A 321 29.42 -6.32 7.79
N ILE A 322 30.62 -6.87 7.59
CA ILE A 322 31.84 -6.05 7.80
C ILE A 322 32.50 -5.54 6.51
N LYS A 323 32.38 -6.20 5.34
CA LYS A 323 33.10 -5.73 4.12
C LYS A 323 32.36 -5.76 2.77
N HIS A 324 31.36 -6.63 2.56
CA HIS A 324 30.90 -6.94 1.19
C HIS A 324 29.45 -6.51 0.84
N PHE A 325 28.67 -5.97 1.77
CA PHE A 325 27.23 -5.70 1.49
C PHE A 325 27.01 -4.57 0.45
N ARG A 326 27.99 -3.68 0.29
CA ARG A 326 28.03 -2.68 -0.78
C ARG A 326 29.48 -2.47 -1.18
N GLU A 327 30.07 -3.44 -1.86
CA GLU A 327 31.29 -3.18 -2.61
C GLU A 327 30.90 -2.17 -3.70
N VAL A 328 31.19 -0.89 -3.44
CA VAL A 328 31.08 0.17 -4.43
C VAL A 328 32.13 -0.18 -5.46
N GLN A 329 31.76 -0.83 -6.56
CA GLN A 329 32.67 -0.97 -7.68
C GLN A 329 32.84 0.42 -8.31
N PRO A 330 33.99 1.11 -8.10
CA PRO A 330 34.17 2.46 -8.60
C PRO A 330 34.17 2.49 -10.14
N ASN A 331 34.48 1.36 -10.79
CA ASN A 331 34.64 1.25 -12.23
C ASN A 331 33.32 1.07 -13.01
N LYS A 332 32.16 0.96 -12.35
CA LYS A 332 30.87 0.81 -13.04
C LYS A 332 30.27 2.12 -13.55
N TRP A 333 30.87 3.25 -13.17
CA TRP A 333 30.48 4.59 -13.61
C TRP A 333 31.61 5.24 -14.40
N ILE A 334 32.16 4.52 -15.39
CA ILE A 334 32.85 5.17 -16.50
C ILE A 334 31.78 5.33 -17.57
N ALA A 335 31.08 6.47 -17.52
CA ALA A 335 30.41 6.96 -18.72
C ALA A 335 31.49 7.14 -19.78
N GLY A 336 31.42 6.35 -20.85
CA GLY A 336 32.26 6.54 -22.03
C GLY A 336 32.08 7.97 -22.51
N LYS A 337 33.19 8.70 -22.59
CA LYS A 337 33.27 9.94 -23.35
C LYS A 337 33.14 9.66 -24.84
#